data_AF-A0A928NDH7-F1
#
_entry.id   AF-A0A928NDH7-F1
#
_cell.length_a   1.000
_cell.length_b   1.000
_cell.length_c   1.000
_cell.angle_alpha   90.00
_cell.angle_beta   90.00
_cell.angle_gamma   90.00
#
_symmetry.space_group_name_H-M   'P 1'
#
loop_
_entity.id
_entity.type
_entity.pdbx_description
1 polymer ?
#
loop_
_entity_poly.entity_id
_entity_poly.type
_entity_poly.pdbx_seq_one_letter_code
_entity_poly.pdbx_strand_id
1 'polypeptide(L)'
;MFTNVYEEKKQYAPRLKTDTLIPCIGFSYNGIEDWYAKFIQKIQLKDKEMWALFVNQFRSNVDDEDLGWRGEYWGKMMRGACITYCYTRDEELYQVLEETVLDLLSAQGEDGRFSTYSHEAEFNGWDMWGRKYILLGALHFCEICKDEALKKKLLDAIMRHADYILEQIGEGKRSILKTSHYWGCVNSCSILEPMMRLYNETGEKRYFDFATYIVSSGGCETFNLFDTAYEDQLDPYEYPVIKAYEIMSCFEGMLEYYRVTGEEKYKETVIRFAKRVAASEISIIGCAGSDHELFSNTVLRQTDTTYPNILQETCVTVTWMKLCTQLLWLTGDIFYANEIEKSIYNALYGSVNTDGCITNGGLPFDSYSPLLAAKRGRQTGGLKFMEQGTYYGCCAAIGAAAVIGSL
;
A
#
# COMPACT_ATOMS: atom_id res chain seq x y z
N MET A 1 -22.47 -5.76 28.35
CA MET A 1 -23.05 -6.55 27.24
C MET A 1 -21.97 -6.63 26.18
N PHE A 2 -21.33 -7.79 26.02
CA PHE A 2 -20.47 -8.01 24.85
C PHE A 2 -21.40 -8.13 23.65
N THR A 3 -21.44 -7.10 22.82
CA THR A 3 -22.05 -7.20 21.49
C THR A 3 -21.31 -8.32 20.77
N ASN A 4 -22.02 -9.39 20.41
CA ASN A 4 -21.46 -10.48 19.63
C ASN A 4 -21.17 -9.96 18.23
N VAL A 5 -19.99 -9.35 18.05
CA VAL A 5 -19.56 -8.71 16.80
C VAL A 5 -19.56 -9.68 15.62
N TYR A 6 -19.55 -10.99 15.90
CA TYR A 6 -19.50 -12.07 14.91
C TYR A 6 -20.87 -12.44 14.31
N GLU A 7 -22.00 -12.09 14.94
CA GLU A 7 -23.33 -12.49 14.47
C GLU A 7 -23.96 -11.49 13.48
N GLU A 8 -23.70 -10.18 13.62
CA GLU A 8 -24.28 -9.14 12.75
C GLU A 8 -23.32 -8.63 11.65
N LYS A 9 -22.02 -8.92 11.74
CA LYS A 9 -20.99 -8.50 10.77
C LYS A 9 -20.09 -9.67 10.39
N LYS A 10 -20.62 -10.67 9.69
CA LYS A 10 -19.77 -11.75 9.16
C LYS A 10 -18.67 -11.13 8.29
N GLN A 11 -17.42 -11.51 8.51
CA GLN A 11 -16.27 -11.08 7.70
C GLN A 11 -16.42 -11.36 6.19
N TYR A 12 -17.39 -12.22 5.83
CA TYR A 12 -17.81 -12.64 4.50
C TYR A 12 -19.15 -12.03 4.02
N ALA A 13 -19.81 -11.18 4.80
CA ALA A 13 -21.04 -10.54 4.37
C ALA A 13 -20.74 -9.56 3.20
N PRO A 14 -21.64 -9.44 2.21
CA PRO A 14 -21.51 -8.42 1.16
C PRO A 14 -21.32 -7.04 1.79
N ARG A 15 -20.15 -6.43 1.57
CA ARG A 15 -19.70 -5.25 2.31
C ARG A 15 -20.25 -3.93 1.79
N LEU A 16 -21.24 -3.95 0.89
CA LEU A 16 -21.93 -2.75 0.41
C LEU A 16 -22.47 -1.99 1.64
N LYS A 17 -21.80 -0.89 2.01
CA LYS A 17 -22.06 0.00 3.16
C LYS A 17 -21.57 -0.43 4.55
N THR A 18 -20.74 -1.46 4.68
CA THR A 18 -20.13 -1.84 5.98
C THR A 18 -18.63 -2.11 5.91
N ASP A 19 -17.99 -1.80 4.78
CA ASP A 19 -16.55 -1.95 4.63
C ASP A 19 -15.82 -0.90 5.47
N THR A 20 -14.89 -1.34 6.31
CA THR A 20 -13.97 -0.47 7.05
C THR A 20 -12.55 -1.00 6.78
N LEU A 21 -11.70 -0.19 6.14
CA LEU A 21 -10.25 -0.32 6.02
C LEU A 21 -9.60 -0.46 7.39
N ILE A 22 -10.14 0.27 8.37
CA ILE A 22 -9.59 0.36 9.71
C ILE A 22 -10.67 -0.06 10.70
N PRO A 23 -10.55 -1.22 11.38
CA PRO A 23 -11.41 -1.55 12.49
C PRO A 23 -10.98 -0.67 13.65
N CYS A 24 -11.61 0.50 13.80
CA CYS A 24 -11.31 1.41 14.89
C CYS A 24 -11.94 0.87 16.20
N ILE A 25 -11.47 -0.30 16.64
CA ILE A 25 -11.85 -0.97 17.87
C ILE A 25 -11.15 -0.20 18.99
N GLY A 26 -11.92 0.21 20.01
CA GLY A 26 -11.37 0.92 21.17
C GLY A 26 -10.53 0.00 22.04
N PHE A 27 -9.26 -0.19 21.68
CA PHE A 27 -8.25 -0.84 22.49
C PHE A 27 -7.05 0.10 22.68
N SER A 28 -6.29 -0.13 23.75
CA SER A 28 -5.03 0.57 24.01
C SER A 28 -3.98 -0.48 24.33
N TYR A 29 -2.84 -0.39 23.64
CA TYR A 29 -1.67 -1.20 23.98
C TYR A 29 -0.95 -0.55 25.17
N ASN A 30 -0.39 -1.38 26.05
CA ASN A 30 0.56 -0.94 27.06
C ASN A 30 1.92 -1.53 26.69
N GLY A 31 2.84 -0.72 26.16
CA GLY A 31 4.16 -1.23 25.81
C GLY A 31 4.77 -0.58 24.57
N ILE A 32 5.48 -1.41 23.82
CA ILE A 32 6.35 -0.97 22.72
C ILE A 32 5.54 -0.51 21.51
N GLU A 33 4.36 -1.09 21.29
CA GLU A 33 3.44 -0.75 20.20
C GLU A 33 2.90 0.68 20.37
N ASP A 34 2.43 1.01 21.58
CA ASP A 34 1.99 2.35 21.94
C ASP A 34 3.11 3.37 21.80
N TRP A 35 4.32 3.00 22.23
CA TRP A 35 5.50 3.84 22.09
C TRP A 35 5.83 4.13 20.63
N TYR A 36 5.91 3.10 19.77
CA TYR A 36 6.18 3.28 18.35
C TYR A 36 5.11 4.12 17.66
N ALA A 37 3.83 3.89 17.97
CA ALA A 37 2.73 4.67 17.44
C ALA A 37 2.88 6.17 17.73
N LYS A 38 3.09 6.51 19.00
CA LYS A 38 3.26 7.90 19.45
C LYS A 38 4.56 8.51 18.93
N PHE A 39 5.62 7.72 18.83
CA PHE A 39 6.90 8.14 18.27
C PHE A 39 6.74 8.55 16.80
N ILE A 40 6.23 7.65 15.95
CA ILE A 40 6.01 7.90 14.52
C ILE A 40 5.01 9.03 14.30
N GLN A 41 3.93 9.08 15.09
CA GLN A 41 2.99 10.20 15.06
C GLN A 41 3.70 11.55 15.24
N LYS A 42 4.60 11.63 16.22
CA LYS A 42 5.32 12.86 16.56
C LYS A 42 6.36 13.23 15.50
N ILE A 43 7.16 12.26 15.02
CA ILE A 43 8.31 12.56 14.16
C ILE A 43 7.97 12.64 12.66
N GLN A 44 6.78 12.18 12.26
CA GLN A 44 6.39 12.09 10.86
C GLN A 44 4.98 12.63 10.61
N LEU A 45 3.98 12.07 11.29
CA LEU A 45 2.59 12.23 10.85
C LEU A 45 2.00 13.62 11.17
N LYS A 46 2.58 14.33 12.14
CA LYS A 46 2.21 15.72 12.48
C LYS A 46 3.05 16.78 11.73
N ASP A 47 3.95 16.37 10.82
CA ASP A 47 4.78 17.29 10.05
C ASP A 47 3.99 17.97 8.92
N LYS A 48 3.42 19.15 9.21
CA LYS A 48 2.63 19.93 8.26
C LYS A 48 3.43 20.39 7.03
N GLU A 49 4.72 20.65 7.18
CA GLU A 49 5.57 21.10 6.07
C GLU A 49 5.77 19.97 5.05
N MET A 50 6.00 18.74 5.54
CA MET A 50 6.11 17.57 4.68
C MET A 50 4.79 17.26 3.95
N TRP A 51 3.64 17.39 4.64
CA TRP A 51 2.33 17.23 4.01
C TRP A 51 2.11 18.22 2.86
N ALA A 52 2.39 19.50 3.09
CA ALA A 52 2.29 20.54 2.06
C ALA A 52 3.24 20.26 0.89
N LEU A 53 4.46 19.78 1.17
CA LEU A 53 5.41 19.40 0.13
C LEU A 53 4.90 18.26 -0.75
N PHE A 54 4.27 17.23 -0.16
CA PHE A 54 3.65 16.15 -0.92
C PHE A 54 2.49 16.61 -1.80
N VAL A 55 1.63 17.49 -1.29
CA VAL A 55 0.52 18.05 -2.08
C VAL A 55 1.05 18.91 -3.23
N ASN A 56 2.09 19.70 -2.99
CA ASN A 56 2.69 20.55 -4.02
C ASN A 56 3.22 19.78 -5.23
N GLN A 57 3.56 18.49 -5.08
CA GLN A 57 4.00 17.67 -6.22
C GLN A 57 2.91 17.54 -7.30
N PHE A 58 1.62 17.64 -6.94
CA PHE A 58 0.50 17.56 -7.88
C PHE A 58 0.19 18.89 -8.59
N ARG A 59 0.89 19.97 -8.25
CA ARG A 59 0.70 21.30 -8.85
C ARG A 59 1.60 21.56 -10.05
N SER A 60 2.53 20.65 -10.30
CA SER A 60 3.55 20.72 -11.33
C SER A 60 3.82 19.32 -11.88
N ASN A 61 4.42 19.25 -13.08
CA ASN A 61 4.69 17.97 -13.75
C ASN A 61 6.05 17.40 -13.33
N VAL A 62 6.25 17.21 -12.02
CA VAL A 62 7.56 16.89 -11.41
C VAL A 62 8.11 15.50 -11.77
N ASP A 63 7.27 14.62 -12.32
CA ASP A 63 7.66 13.26 -12.71
C ASP A 63 7.85 13.07 -14.23
N ASP A 64 7.67 14.12 -15.06
CA ASP A 64 7.80 14.00 -16.53
C ASP A 64 9.20 13.57 -16.97
N GLU A 65 10.25 14.10 -16.34
CA GLU A 65 11.63 13.90 -16.76
C GLU A 65 12.15 12.48 -16.46
N ASP A 66 11.74 11.90 -15.34
CA ASP A 66 12.26 10.62 -14.83
C ASP A 66 11.21 9.51 -14.74
N LEU A 67 9.98 9.79 -15.18
CA LEU A 67 8.81 8.92 -15.04
C LEU A 67 8.71 8.40 -13.61
N GLY A 68 8.90 9.29 -12.63
CA GLY A 68 9.02 9.00 -11.21
C GLY A 68 7.70 8.74 -10.51
N TRP A 69 7.78 8.60 -9.18
CA TRP A 69 6.68 8.20 -8.31
C TRP A 69 6.44 9.19 -7.17
N ARG A 70 6.77 10.49 -7.35
CA ARG A 70 6.59 11.50 -6.29
C ARG A 70 5.13 11.58 -5.81
N GLY A 71 4.18 11.30 -6.70
CA GLY A 71 2.74 11.23 -6.40
C GLY A 71 2.32 10.11 -5.43
N GLU A 72 3.20 9.18 -5.05
CA GLU A 72 2.83 8.11 -4.13
C GLU A 72 2.78 8.55 -2.65
N TYR A 73 3.60 9.56 -2.29
CA TYR A 73 3.99 9.77 -0.89
C TYR A 73 2.83 10.23 -0.01
N TRP A 74 2.01 11.16 -0.51
CA TRP A 74 0.83 11.65 0.21
C TRP A 74 -0.10 10.49 0.56
N GLY A 75 -0.43 9.65 -0.43
CA GLY A 75 -1.36 8.55 -0.25
C GLY A 75 -0.80 7.46 0.65
N LYS A 76 0.47 7.08 0.51
CA LYS A 76 1.12 6.10 1.40
C LYS A 76 1.12 6.58 2.86
N MET A 77 1.52 7.83 3.10
CA MET A 77 1.57 8.38 4.46
C MET A 77 0.19 8.58 5.05
N MET A 78 -0.81 9.00 4.25
CA MET A 78 -2.19 9.22 4.70
C MET A 78 -2.79 7.94 5.27
N ARG A 79 -2.53 6.79 4.66
CA ARG A 79 -2.98 5.49 5.16
C ARG A 79 -2.47 5.21 6.57
N GLY A 80 -1.15 5.34 6.76
CA GLY A 80 -0.52 5.12 8.07
C GLY A 80 -0.96 6.12 9.13
N ALA A 81 -1.21 7.37 8.71
CA ALA A 81 -1.72 8.40 9.59
C ALA A 81 -3.17 8.14 10.04
N CYS A 82 -4.04 7.70 9.14
CA CYS A 82 -5.43 7.34 9.48
C CYS A 82 -5.49 6.16 10.47
N ILE A 83 -4.67 5.13 10.24
CA ILE A 83 -4.56 3.97 11.14
C ILE A 83 -4.06 4.41 12.52
N THR A 84 -3.02 5.24 12.53
CA THR A 84 -2.47 5.79 13.78
C THR A 84 -3.51 6.64 14.50
N TYR A 85 -4.27 7.49 13.79
CA TYR A 85 -5.36 8.27 14.38
C TYR A 85 -6.45 7.39 14.98
N CYS A 86 -6.87 6.31 14.30
CA CYS A 86 -7.87 5.40 14.84
C CYS A 86 -7.43 4.74 16.16
N TYR A 87 -6.12 4.54 16.34
CA TYR A 87 -5.54 4.09 17.59
C TYR A 87 -5.42 5.21 18.63
N THR A 88 -4.71 6.30 18.32
CA THR A 88 -4.34 7.33 19.30
C THR A 88 -5.49 8.27 19.66
N ARG A 89 -6.46 8.45 18.74
CA ARG A 89 -7.54 9.45 18.80
C ARG A 89 -7.00 10.86 19.06
N ASP A 90 -5.80 11.14 18.57
CA ASP A 90 -5.14 12.43 18.75
C ASP A 90 -5.77 13.48 17.82
N GLU A 91 -6.42 14.48 18.40
CA GLU A 91 -7.15 15.51 17.67
C GLU A 91 -6.23 16.48 16.91
N GLU A 92 -5.00 16.68 17.35
CA GLU A 92 -4.02 17.47 16.59
C GLU A 92 -3.60 16.72 15.33
N LEU A 93 -3.43 15.38 15.40
CA LEU A 93 -3.21 14.58 14.20
C LEU A 93 -4.40 14.68 13.24
N TYR A 94 -5.64 14.56 13.74
CA TYR A 94 -6.83 14.70 12.90
C TYR A 94 -6.87 16.06 12.17
N GLN A 95 -6.56 17.16 12.86
CA GLN A 95 -6.50 18.50 12.26
C GLN A 95 -5.46 18.58 11.14
N VAL A 96 -4.26 18.02 11.35
CA VAL A 96 -3.22 17.95 10.29
C VAL A 96 -3.73 17.19 9.07
N LEU A 97 -4.43 16.06 9.28
CA LEU A 97 -4.97 15.24 8.20
C LEU A 97 -6.09 15.93 7.44
N GLU A 98 -6.98 16.62 8.15
CA GLU A 98 -8.05 17.41 7.55
C GLU A 98 -7.50 18.58 6.72
N GLU A 99 -6.50 19.30 7.24
CA GLU A 99 -5.81 20.39 6.54
C GLU A 99 -5.16 19.91 5.23
N THR A 100 -4.40 18.80 5.26
CA THR A 100 -3.75 18.29 4.04
C THR A 100 -4.74 17.72 3.02
N VAL A 101 -5.90 17.20 3.45
CA VAL A 101 -6.97 16.80 2.53
C VAL A 101 -7.59 18.00 1.82
N LEU A 102 -7.84 19.09 2.55
CA LEU A 102 -8.31 20.34 1.94
C LEU A 102 -7.29 20.92 0.96
N ASP A 103 -6.00 20.85 1.30
CA ASP A 103 -4.91 21.24 0.42
C ASP A 103 -4.86 20.35 -0.84
N LEU A 104 -4.91 19.02 -0.70
CA LEU A 104 -4.97 18.09 -1.82
C LEU A 104 -6.14 18.40 -2.75
N LEU A 105 -7.34 18.63 -2.20
CA LEU A 105 -8.52 18.99 -3.00
C LEU A 105 -8.31 20.24 -3.85
N SER A 106 -7.49 21.20 -3.38
CA SER A 106 -7.14 22.39 -4.16
C SER A 106 -6.08 22.11 -5.25
N ALA A 107 -5.47 20.92 -5.28
CA ALA A 107 -4.53 20.47 -6.30
C ALA A 107 -5.18 19.67 -7.43
N GLN A 108 -6.48 19.38 -7.35
CA GLN A 108 -7.15 18.62 -8.39
C GLN A 108 -7.17 19.39 -9.71
N GLY A 109 -6.76 18.75 -10.81
CA GLY A 109 -6.90 19.29 -12.16
C GLY A 109 -8.37 19.55 -12.54
N GLU A 110 -8.60 20.44 -13.50
CA GLU A 110 -9.95 20.75 -14.01
C GLU A 110 -10.66 19.52 -14.61
N ASP A 111 -9.89 18.58 -15.16
CA ASP A 111 -10.33 17.29 -15.67
C ASP A 111 -10.60 16.24 -14.57
N GLY A 112 -10.30 16.57 -13.30
CA GLY A 112 -10.49 15.69 -12.15
C GLY A 112 -9.26 14.87 -11.78
N ARG A 113 -8.13 14.97 -12.48
CA ARG A 113 -6.95 14.15 -12.17
C ARG A 113 -6.16 14.69 -10.99
N PHE A 114 -5.63 13.77 -10.20
CA PHE A 114 -4.48 13.99 -9.33
C PHE A 114 -3.31 13.23 -9.95
N SER A 115 -2.39 13.96 -10.59
CA SER A 115 -1.19 13.35 -11.16
C SER A 115 -0.05 14.36 -11.16
N THR A 116 1.16 13.85 -10.97
CA THR A 116 2.43 14.57 -11.02
C THR A 116 3.05 14.57 -12.42
N TYR A 117 2.31 14.03 -13.41
CA TYR A 117 2.69 13.97 -14.82
C TYR A 117 1.90 15.00 -15.62
N SER A 118 2.45 15.48 -16.73
CA SER A 118 1.69 16.19 -17.76
C SER A 118 0.70 15.29 -18.48
N HIS A 119 -0.23 15.89 -19.22
CA HIS A 119 -1.16 15.18 -20.11
C HIS A 119 -0.43 14.40 -21.21
N GLU A 120 0.75 14.86 -21.63
CA GLU A 120 1.56 14.21 -22.64
C GLU A 120 2.33 12.99 -22.09
N ALA A 121 2.69 13.01 -20.80
CA ALA A 121 3.51 11.98 -20.16
C ALA A 121 2.70 10.94 -19.36
N GLU A 122 1.43 11.19 -19.06
CA GLU A 122 0.60 10.33 -18.21
C GLU A 122 0.36 8.92 -18.77
N PHE A 123 -0.06 8.03 -17.85
CA PHE A 123 -0.26 6.61 -18.11
C PHE A 123 1.00 5.92 -18.66
N ASN A 124 2.15 6.31 -18.10
CA ASN A 124 3.46 5.71 -18.31
C ASN A 124 4.22 5.62 -16.98
N GLY A 125 5.30 4.83 -16.94
CA GLY A 125 6.18 4.73 -15.78
C GLY A 125 5.44 4.35 -14.49
N TRP A 126 5.40 5.28 -13.53
CA TRP A 126 4.77 5.11 -12.22
C TRP A 126 3.54 5.98 -12.00
N ASP A 127 2.98 6.61 -13.05
CA ASP A 127 1.80 7.47 -12.92
C ASP A 127 0.60 6.71 -12.33
N MET A 128 0.25 5.55 -12.90
CA MET A 128 -0.85 4.70 -12.37
C MET A 128 -0.63 4.29 -10.91
N TRP A 129 0.62 4.12 -10.50
CA TRP A 129 0.98 3.79 -9.12
C TRP A 129 0.77 4.99 -8.18
N GLY A 130 1.14 6.21 -8.58
CA GLY A 130 0.81 7.44 -7.84
C GLY A 130 -0.71 7.63 -7.70
N ARG A 131 -1.45 7.48 -8.80
CA ARG A 131 -2.92 7.59 -8.84
C ARG A 131 -3.61 6.61 -7.89
N LYS A 132 -3.15 5.36 -7.86
CA LYS A 132 -3.61 4.35 -6.90
C LYS A 132 -3.46 4.82 -5.45
N TYR A 133 -2.32 5.42 -5.07
CA TYR A 133 -2.14 5.87 -3.69
C TYR A 133 -2.99 7.08 -3.34
N ILE A 134 -3.28 7.97 -4.28
CA ILE A 134 -4.27 9.02 -4.06
C ILE A 134 -5.63 8.43 -3.71
N LEU A 135 -6.12 7.48 -4.51
CA LEU A 135 -7.38 6.79 -4.23
C LEU A 135 -7.35 6.11 -2.86
N LEU A 136 -6.30 5.32 -2.56
CA LEU A 136 -6.21 4.63 -1.28
C LEU A 136 -6.13 5.60 -0.09
N GLY A 137 -5.27 6.63 -0.15
CA GLY A 137 -5.11 7.60 0.94
C GLY A 137 -6.40 8.36 1.23
N ALA A 138 -7.09 8.81 0.18
CA ALA A 138 -8.37 9.50 0.32
C ALA A 138 -9.46 8.58 0.90
N LEU A 139 -9.54 7.32 0.43
CA LEU A 139 -10.47 6.33 0.99
C LEU A 139 -10.20 6.05 2.48
N HIS A 140 -8.94 6.00 2.92
CA HIS A 140 -8.62 5.86 4.36
C HIS A 140 -9.09 7.09 5.15
N PHE A 141 -8.92 8.29 4.61
CA PHE A 141 -9.42 9.49 5.28
C PHE A 141 -10.95 9.53 5.35
N CYS A 142 -11.65 9.11 4.29
CA CYS A 142 -13.12 9.03 4.25
C CYS A 142 -13.70 8.19 5.40
N GLU A 143 -12.96 7.23 5.96
CA GLU A 143 -13.41 6.40 7.08
C GLU A 143 -13.29 7.07 8.45
N ILE A 144 -12.35 8.00 8.59
CA ILE A 144 -12.14 8.74 9.84
C ILE A 144 -12.69 10.16 9.80
N CYS A 145 -13.10 10.63 8.62
CA CYS A 145 -13.60 11.98 8.41
C CYS A 145 -14.86 12.24 9.24
N LYS A 146 -14.83 13.29 10.06
CA LYS A 146 -15.92 13.66 10.96
C LYS A 146 -16.96 14.60 10.31
N ASP A 147 -16.55 15.30 9.24
CA ASP A 147 -17.38 16.23 8.49
C ASP A 147 -17.94 15.54 7.23
N GLU A 148 -19.23 15.24 7.24
CA GLU A 148 -19.93 14.62 6.11
C GLU A 148 -19.85 15.45 4.81
N ALA A 149 -19.79 16.78 4.91
CA ALA A 149 -19.66 17.64 3.72
C ALA A 149 -18.25 17.52 3.12
N LEU A 150 -17.22 17.48 3.95
CA LEU A 150 -15.85 17.22 3.51
C LEU A 150 -15.71 15.80 2.95
N LYS A 151 -16.25 14.79 3.64
CA LYS A 151 -16.26 13.39 3.17
C LYS A 151 -16.87 13.29 1.78
N LYS A 152 -18.05 13.88 1.58
CA LYS A 152 -18.71 13.91 0.27
C LYS A 152 -17.86 14.61 -0.79
N LYS A 153 -17.31 15.79 -0.48
CA LYS A 153 -16.44 16.54 -1.39
C LYS A 153 -15.20 15.72 -1.81
N LEU A 154 -14.58 15.02 -0.87
CA LEU A 154 -13.44 14.14 -1.13
C LEU A 154 -13.84 12.94 -1.99
N LEU A 155 -14.96 12.29 -1.68
CA LEU A 155 -15.48 11.17 -2.45
C LEU A 155 -15.78 11.58 -3.91
N ASP A 156 -16.47 12.71 -4.11
CA ASP A 156 -16.75 13.26 -5.44
C ASP A 156 -15.44 13.55 -6.20
N ALA A 157 -14.41 14.07 -5.53
CA ALA A 157 -13.11 14.34 -6.14
C ALA A 157 -12.40 13.06 -6.59
N ILE A 158 -12.34 12.02 -5.75
CA ILE A 158 -11.67 10.76 -6.14
C ILE A 158 -12.48 9.95 -7.16
N MET A 159 -13.81 10.11 -7.20
CA MET A 159 -14.64 9.57 -8.28
C MET A 159 -14.27 10.22 -9.61
N ARG A 160 -14.16 11.55 -9.67
CA ARG A 160 -13.69 12.24 -10.89
C ARG A 160 -12.28 11.79 -11.30
N HIS A 161 -11.40 11.56 -10.33
CA HIS A 161 -10.07 11.03 -10.60
C HIS A 161 -10.10 9.62 -11.21
N ALA A 162 -10.91 8.72 -10.65
CA ALA A 162 -11.10 7.37 -11.18
C ALA A 162 -11.78 7.39 -12.56
N ASP A 163 -12.76 8.25 -12.76
CA ASP A 163 -13.48 8.41 -14.03
C ASP A 163 -12.53 8.86 -15.14
N TYR A 164 -11.62 9.79 -14.86
CA TYR A 164 -10.55 10.18 -15.79
C TYR A 164 -9.68 8.98 -16.22
N ILE A 165 -9.32 8.09 -15.28
CA ILE A 165 -8.57 6.86 -15.61
C ILE A 165 -9.40 5.96 -16.52
N LEU A 166 -10.67 5.76 -16.19
CA LEU A 166 -11.60 4.91 -16.96
C LEU A 166 -11.84 5.45 -18.36
N GLU A 167 -11.80 6.77 -18.59
CA GLU A 167 -11.91 7.38 -19.92
C GLU A 167 -10.78 6.95 -20.85
N GLN A 168 -9.58 6.69 -20.31
CA GLN A 168 -8.36 6.43 -21.08
C GLN A 168 -7.94 4.95 -21.10
N ILE A 169 -8.20 4.23 -20.01
CA ILE A 169 -7.73 2.85 -19.79
C ILE A 169 -8.93 1.90 -19.69
N GLY A 170 -8.83 0.73 -20.33
CA GLY A 170 -9.85 -0.32 -20.23
C GLY A 170 -10.12 -1.02 -21.55
N GLU A 171 -11.20 -1.81 -21.59
CA GLU A 171 -11.65 -2.51 -22.79
C GLU A 171 -11.99 -1.52 -23.92
N GLY A 172 -11.47 -1.78 -25.12
CA GLY A 172 -11.62 -0.88 -26.27
C GLY A 172 -10.81 0.42 -26.20
N LYS A 173 -9.99 0.60 -25.16
CA LYS A 173 -9.14 1.77 -24.90
C LYS A 173 -7.67 1.34 -24.76
N ARG A 174 -6.79 2.18 -24.18
CA ARG A 174 -5.42 1.76 -23.87
C ARG A 174 -5.46 0.62 -22.85
N SER A 175 -4.69 -0.43 -23.09
CA SER A 175 -4.58 -1.54 -22.16
C SER A 175 -3.83 -1.11 -20.89
N ILE A 176 -4.34 -1.50 -19.72
CA ILE A 176 -3.62 -1.29 -18.45
C ILE A 176 -2.26 -2.00 -18.44
N LEU A 177 -2.13 -3.10 -19.18
CA LEU A 177 -0.87 -3.85 -19.32
C LEU A 177 0.19 -3.11 -20.16
N LYS A 178 -0.10 -1.89 -20.60
CA LYS A 178 0.77 -1.05 -21.43
C LYS A 178 0.97 0.35 -20.85
N THR A 179 0.62 0.57 -19.58
CA THR A 179 0.78 1.87 -18.90
C THR A 179 2.08 2.00 -18.12
N SER A 180 2.98 1.02 -18.23
CA SER A 180 4.31 1.02 -17.62
C SER A 180 5.21 0.02 -18.31
N HIS A 181 6.50 0.34 -18.43
CA HIS A 181 7.57 -0.58 -18.86
C HIS A 181 8.26 -1.29 -17.68
N TYR A 182 7.84 -1.03 -16.44
CA TYR A 182 8.42 -1.65 -15.25
C TYR A 182 7.70 -2.96 -14.90
N TRP A 183 8.48 -4.02 -14.70
CA TRP A 183 8.03 -5.27 -14.06
C TRP A 183 6.76 -5.88 -14.68
N GLY A 184 6.63 -5.85 -16.01
CA GLY A 184 5.43 -6.38 -16.68
C GLY A 184 4.13 -5.69 -16.25
N CYS A 185 4.20 -4.40 -15.90
CA CYS A 185 3.05 -3.56 -15.57
C CYS A 185 2.28 -3.92 -14.28
N VAL A 186 2.85 -4.75 -13.41
CA VAL A 186 2.22 -5.12 -12.11
C VAL A 186 1.98 -3.89 -11.21
N ASN A 187 2.84 -2.88 -11.30
CA ASN A 187 2.65 -1.62 -10.57
C ASN A 187 1.33 -0.94 -10.94
N SER A 188 0.96 -0.93 -12.22
CA SER A 188 -0.29 -0.34 -12.72
C SER A 188 -1.50 -1.19 -12.34
N CYS A 189 -1.41 -2.51 -12.50
CA CYS A 189 -2.51 -3.43 -12.19
C CYS A 189 -2.88 -3.45 -10.70
N SER A 190 -1.95 -3.07 -9.82
CA SER A 190 -2.21 -2.96 -8.38
C SER A 190 -3.24 -1.89 -7.98
N ILE A 191 -3.71 -1.05 -8.92
CA ILE A 191 -4.87 -0.15 -8.71
C ILE A 191 -6.18 -0.92 -8.47
N LEU A 192 -6.19 -2.25 -8.67
CA LEU A 192 -7.34 -3.11 -8.42
C LEU A 192 -7.98 -2.90 -7.03
N GLU A 193 -7.17 -2.76 -5.98
CA GLU A 193 -7.66 -2.55 -4.61
C GLU A 193 -8.51 -1.26 -4.46
N PRO A 194 -7.98 -0.05 -4.73
CA PRO A 194 -8.79 1.16 -4.57
C PRO A 194 -10.02 1.18 -5.47
N MET A 195 -10.00 0.55 -6.65
CA MET A 195 -11.18 0.50 -7.53
C MET A 195 -12.31 -0.34 -6.93
N MET A 196 -11.97 -1.49 -6.33
CA MET A 196 -12.94 -2.30 -5.60
C MET A 196 -13.48 -1.61 -4.36
N ARG A 197 -12.64 -0.85 -3.65
CA ARG A 197 -13.07 -0.07 -2.49
C ARG A 197 -13.95 1.11 -2.88
N LEU A 198 -13.63 1.80 -3.96
CA LEU A 198 -14.47 2.87 -4.50
C LEU A 198 -15.84 2.31 -4.94
N TYR A 199 -15.89 1.12 -5.53
CA TYR A 199 -17.14 0.41 -5.77
C TYR A 199 -17.92 0.11 -4.47
N ASN A 200 -17.26 -0.38 -3.42
CA ASN A 200 -17.92 -0.66 -2.14
C ASN A 200 -18.54 0.58 -1.49
N GLU A 201 -17.87 1.73 -1.60
CA GLU A 201 -18.35 3.00 -1.02
C GLU A 201 -19.48 3.63 -1.84
N THR A 202 -19.42 3.52 -3.18
CA THR A 202 -20.31 4.26 -4.08
C THR A 202 -21.44 3.42 -4.70
N GLY A 203 -21.23 2.11 -4.85
CA GLY A 203 -22.08 1.21 -5.63
C GLY A 203 -22.00 1.40 -7.15
N GLU A 204 -21.10 2.25 -7.65
CA GLU A 204 -20.99 2.58 -9.08
C GLU A 204 -20.35 1.44 -9.88
N LYS A 205 -21.18 0.73 -10.65
CA LYS A 205 -20.79 -0.51 -11.38
C LYS A 205 -19.56 -0.35 -12.28
N ARG A 206 -19.32 0.84 -12.82
CA ARG A 206 -18.16 1.12 -13.69
C ARG A 206 -16.81 0.80 -13.02
N TYR A 207 -16.69 0.99 -11.71
CA TYR A 207 -15.46 0.67 -10.98
C TYR A 207 -15.28 -0.84 -10.82
N PHE A 208 -16.37 -1.58 -10.57
CA PHE A 208 -16.37 -3.04 -10.56
C PHE A 208 -16.06 -3.63 -11.95
N ASP A 209 -16.59 -3.03 -13.02
CA ASP A 209 -16.33 -3.47 -14.39
C ASP A 209 -14.85 -3.27 -14.75
N PHE A 210 -14.26 -2.15 -14.35
CA PHE A 210 -12.82 -1.91 -14.53
C PHE A 210 -11.97 -2.89 -13.72
N ALA A 211 -12.35 -3.20 -12.47
CA ALA A 211 -11.68 -4.23 -11.67
C ALA A 211 -11.76 -5.63 -12.33
N THR A 212 -12.92 -5.99 -12.87
CA THR A 212 -13.13 -7.24 -13.63
C THR A 212 -12.23 -7.28 -14.88
N TYR A 213 -12.08 -6.16 -15.58
CA TYR A 213 -11.13 -6.02 -16.68
C TYR A 213 -9.68 -6.29 -16.24
N ILE A 214 -9.23 -5.72 -15.11
CA ILE A 214 -7.88 -5.98 -14.58
C ILE A 214 -7.69 -7.47 -14.26
N VAL A 215 -8.66 -8.08 -13.56
CA VAL A 215 -8.59 -9.51 -13.19
C VAL A 215 -8.55 -10.40 -14.44
N SER A 216 -9.38 -10.14 -15.43
CA SER A 216 -9.41 -10.91 -16.69
C SER A 216 -8.17 -10.69 -17.56
N SER A 217 -7.47 -9.56 -17.43
CA SER A 217 -6.19 -9.31 -18.09
C SER A 217 -5.03 -10.14 -17.54
N GLY A 218 -5.19 -10.79 -16.38
CA GLY A 218 -4.14 -11.57 -15.71
C GLY A 218 -3.18 -10.74 -14.84
N GLY A 219 -3.34 -9.42 -14.77
CA GLY A 219 -2.59 -8.56 -13.85
C GLY A 219 -1.11 -8.35 -14.17
N CYS A 220 -0.61 -8.90 -15.29
CA CYS A 220 0.75 -8.71 -15.78
C CYS A 220 0.80 -8.83 -17.31
N GLU A 221 1.69 -8.09 -17.95
CA GLU A 221 1.85 -8.05 -19.40
C GLU A 221 2.43 -9.36 -19.97
N THR A 222 3.34 -10.01 -19.23
CA THR A 222 4.16 -11.11 -19.74
C THR A 222 3.60 -12.49 -19.44
N PHE A 223 2.70 -12.60 -18.46
CA PHE A 223 2.06 -13.86 -18.05
C PHE A 223 0.80 -13.55 -17.24
N ASN A 224 -0.04 -14.57 -17.01
CA ASN A 224 -1.20 -14.41 -16.14
C ASN A 224 -0.79 -14.66 -14.67
N LEU A 225 -0.52 -13.57 -13.94
CA LEU A 225 -0.10 -13.60 -12.54
C LEU A 225 -1.08 -14.37 -11.66
N PHE A 226 -2.37 -14.16 -11.88
CA PHE A 226 -3.42 -14.73 -11.04
C PHE A 226 -3.64 -16.22 -11.31
N ASP A 227 -3.63 -16.66 -12.57
CA ASP A 227 -3.73 -18.08 -12.90
C ASP A 227 -2.45 -18.82 -12.50
N THR A 228 -1.26 -18.24 -12.67
CA THR A 228 0.00 -18.85 -12.19
C THR A 228 -0.02 -19.09 -10.67
N ALA A 229 -0.51 -18.13 -9.88
CA ALA A 229 -0.70 -18.33 -8.44
C ALA A 229 -1.79 -19.36 -8.11
N TYR A 230 -2.86 -19.40 -8.90
CA TYR A 230 -3.92 -20.40 -8.73
C TYR A 230 -3.43 -21.81 -9.04
N GLU A 231 -2.60 -21.99 -10.07
CA GLU A 231 -2.06 -23.30 -10.46
C GLU A 231 -1.11 -23.89 -9.41
N ASP A 232 -0.49 -23.04 -8.58
CA ASP A 232 0.33 -23.43 -7.42
C ASP A 232 1.49 -24.38 -7.76
N GLN A 233 2.08 -24.20 -8.96
CA GLN A 233 3.21 -25.00 -9.46
C GLN A 233 4.57 -24.34 -9.26
N LEU A 234 4.61 -23.00 -9.16
CA LEU A 234 5.82 -22.20 -9.07
C LEU A 234 5.83 -21.44 -7.75
N ASP A 235 7.02 -21.32 -7.15
CA ASP A 235 7.23 -20.37 -6.07
C ASP A 235 7.38 -18.94 -6.65
N PRO A 236 7.05 -17.88 -5.89
CA PRO A 236 7.07 -16.50 -6.38
C PRO A 236 8.40 -16.02 -6.97
N TYR A 237 9.55 -16.54 -6.53
CA TYR A 237 10.85 -16.21 -7.12
C TYR A 237 11.09 -16.84 -8.50
N GLU A 238 10.26 -17.81 -8.90
CA GLU A 238 10.33 -18.49 -10.19
C GLU A 238 9.40 -17.83 -11.24
N TYR A 239 8.61 -16.83 -10.83
CA TYR A 239 7.72 -16.12 -11.74
C TYR A 239 8.51 -15.29 -12.76
N PRO A 240 7.94 -15.01 -13.96
CA PRO A 240 8.58 -14.10 -14.92
C PRO A 240 8.78 -12.67 -14.40
N VAL A 241 7.97 -12.26 -13.43
CA VAL A 241 8.10 -11.00 -12.69
C VAL A 241 8.13 -11.34 -11.21
N ILE A 242 9.12 -10.80 -10.49
CA ILE A 242 9.44 -11.15 -9.09
C ILE A 242 9.47 -9.94 -8.15
N LYS A 243 8.91 -8.81 -8.56
CA LYS A 243 8.91 -7.57 -7.79
C LYS A 243 7.92 -7.68 -6.61
N ALA A 244 8.45 -7.85 -5.40
CA ALA A 244 7.72 -8.42 -4.28
C ALA A 244 6.49 -7.60 -3.85
N TYR A 245 6.68 -6.31 -3.63
CA TYR A 245 5.62 -5.41 -3.16
C TYR A 245 4.45 -5.33 -4.16
N GLU A 246 4.74 -5.08 -5.43
CA GLU A 246 3.76 -4.79 -6.46
C GLU A 246 2.91 -6.02 -6.74
N ILE A 247 3.53 -7.21 -6.75
CA ILE A 247 2.83 -8.48 -6.86
C ILE A 247 1.89 -8.68 -5.68
N MET A 248 2.38 -8.58 -4.44
CA MET A 248 1.52 -8.69 -3.24
C MET A 248 0.38 -7.69 -3.28
N SER A 249 0.63 -6.47 -3.77
CA SER A 249 -0.40 -5.45 -3.88
C SER A 249 -1.46 -5.74 -4.95
N CYS A 250 -1.16 -6.54 -5.99
CA CYS A 250 -2.19 -7.03 -6.90
C CYS A 250 -3.10 -8.06 -6.21
N PHE A 251 -2.53 -8.93 -5.37
CA PHE A 251 -3.30 -9.90 -4.60
C PHE A 251 -4.15 -9.26 -3.50
N GLU A 252 -3.73 -8.13 -2.93
CA GLU A 252 -4.60 -7.29 -2.08
C GLU A 252 -5.87 -6.87 -2.82
N GLY A 253 -5.74 -6.39 -4.06
CA GLY A 253 -6.88 -6.05 -4.89
C GLY A 253 -7.75 -7.26 -5.24
N MET A 254 -7.15 -8.42 -5.46
CA MET A 254 -7.88 -9.67 -5.73
C MET A 254 -8.72 -10.12 -4.52
N LEU A 255 -8.26 -9.90 -3.29
CA LEU A 255 -9.06 -10.16 -2.10
C LEU A 255 -10.28 -9.25 -2.02
N GLU A 256 -10.15 -7.97 -2.38
CA GLU A 256 -11.31 -7.08 -2.46
C GLU A 256 -12.27 -7.50 -3.59
N TYR A 257 -11.74 -7.98 -4.72
CA TYR A 257 -12.54 -8.54 -5.79
C TYR A 257 -13.33 -9.78 -5.34
N TYR A 258 -12.68 -10.70 -4.63
CA TYR A 258 -13.32 -11.86 -4.02
C TYR A 258 -14.46 -11.47 -3.07
N ARG A 259 -14.26 -10.46 -2.21
CA ARG A 259 -15.27 -10.04 -1.22
C ARG A 259 -16.58 -9.57 -1.83
N VAL A 260 -16.52 -9.03 -3.05
CA VAL A 260 -17.70 -8.58 -3.79
C VAL A 260 -18.31 -9.71 -4.61
N THR A 261 -17.49 -10.49 -5.30
CA THR A 261 -17.96 -11.55 -6.22
C THR A 261 -18.42 -12.82 -5.49
N GLY A 262 -17.79 -13.14 -4.35
CA GLY A 262 -17.96 -14.42 -3.66
C GLY A 262 -17.37 -15.63 -4.41
N GLU A 263 -16.63 -15.40 -5.49
CA GLU A 263 -16.06 -16.48 -6.30
C GLU A 263 -14.82 -17.08 -5.63
N GLU A 264 -14.98 -18.26 -5.01
CA GLU A 264 -13.93 -18.92 -4.21
C GLU A 264 -12.59 -19.11 -4.95
N LYS A 265 -12.58 -19.16 -6.29
CA LYS A 265 -11.33 -19.20 -7.08
C LYS A 265 -10.37 -18.10 -6.62
N TYR A 266 -10.83 -16.87 -6.49
CA TYR A 266 -9.98 -15.72 -6.18
C TYR A 266 -9.43 -15.74 -4.75
N LYS A 267 -10.23 -16.19 -3.79
CA LYS A 267 -9.76 -16.40 -2.41
C LYS A 267 -8.70 -17.49 -2.36
N GLU A 268 -8.95 -18.61 -3.02
CA GLU A 268 -8.01 -19.72 -3.09
C GLU A 268 -6.70 -19.32 -3.77
N THR A 269 -6.76 -18.54 -4.86
CA THR A 269 -5.58 -17.96 -5.53
C THR A 269 -4.70 -17.19 -4.54
N VAL A 270 -5.29 -16.29 -3.74
CA VAL A 270 -4.52 -15.45 -2.83
C VAL A 270 -3.96 -16.27 -1.65
N ILE A 271 -4.72 -17.25 -1.14
CA ILE A 271 -4.23 -18.16 -0.09
C ILE A 271 -3.01 -18.94 -0.58
N ARG A 272 -3.09 -19.55 -1.78
CA ARG A 272 -1.98 -20.29 -2.40
C ARG A 272 -0.75 -19.42 -2.55
N PHE A 273 -0.92 -18.24 -3.15
CA PHE A 273 0.16 -17.26 -3.29
C PHE A 273 0.80 -16.90 -1.94
N ALA A 274 0.00 -16.56 -0.92
CA ALA A 274 0.54 -16.16 0.38
C ALA A 274 1.27 -17.31 1.08
N LYS A 275 0.77 -18.55 1.01
CA LYS A 275 1.47 -19.72 1.57
C LYS A 275 2.81 -19.97 0.87
N ARG A 276 2.88 -19.78 -0.45
CA ARG A 276 4.14 -19.87 -1.22
C ARG A 276 5.12 -18.76 -0.87
N VAL A 277 4.67 -17.50 -0.76
CA VAL A 277 5.49 -16.39 -0.27
C VAL A 277 6.07 -16.71 1.10
N ALA A 278 5.26 -17.18 2.03
CA ALA A 278 5.74 -17.56 3.37
C ALA A 278 6.76 -18.71 3.33
N ALA A 279 6.58 -19.67 2.42
CA ALA A 279 7.43 -20.86 2.31
C ALA A 279 8.79 -20.59 1.64
N SER A 280 8.86 -19.67 0.66
CA SER A 280 10.08 -19.40 -0.10
C SER A 280 10.73 -18.05 0.20
N GLU A 281 9.97 -17.04 0.64
CA GLU A 281 10.43 -15.65 0.68
C GLU A 281 10.49 -15.02 2.06
N ILE A 282 9.79 -15.51 3.06
CA ILE A 282 9.78 -14.84 4.37
C ILE A 282 10.96 -15.33 5.24
N SER A 283 11.89 -14.41 5.49
CA SER A 283 13.06 -14.63 6.33
C SER A 283 12.72 -14.86 7.80
N ILE A 284 13.73 -15.18 8.60
CA ILE A 284 13.59 -15.36 10.05
C ILE A 284 13.07 -14.10 10.78
N ILE A 285 13.26 -12.90 10.22
CA ILE A 285 12.75 -11.63 10.78
C ILE A 285 11.40 -11.20 10.18
N GLY A 286 10.77 -12.03 9.35
CA GLY A 286 9.47 -11.72 8.78
C GLY A 286 9.50 -10.71 7.63
N CYS A 287 10.55 -10.70 6.80
CA CYS A 287 10.61 -9.88 5.59
C CYS A 287 11.03 -10.73 4.38
N ALA A 288 10.75 -10.26 3.16
CA ALA A 288 11.23 -10.86 1.91
C ALA A 288 12.21 -9.93 1.20
N GLY A 289 13.10 -10.53 0.38
CA GLY A 289 14.07 -9.80 -0.43
C GLY A 289 15.51 -10.07 -0.01
N SER A 290 16.08 -11.21 -0.42
CA SER A 290 17.53 -11.44 -0.35
C SER A 290 18.30 -10.87 -1.54
N ASP A 291 17.60 -10.32 -2.53
CA ASP A 291 18.13 -9.59 -3.68
C ASP A 291 17.34 -8.28 -3.85
N HIS A 292 17.77 -7.23 -3.14
CA HIS A 292 17.05 -5.96 -3.05
C HIS A 292 15.60 -6.12 -2.53
N GLU A 293 14.64 -5.92 -3.41
CA GLU A 293 13.20 -5.77 -3.21
C GLU A 293 12.42 -6.84 -4.01
N LEU A 294 13.12 -7.91 -4.41
CA LEU A 294 12.64 -8.98 -5.27
C LEU A 294 12.41 -10.27 -4.47
N PHE A 295 11.45 -11.08 -4.91
CA PHE A 295 11.39 -12.49 -4.51
C PHE A 295 12.59 -13.23 -5.08
N SER A 296 13.30 -13.93 -4.21
CA SER A 296 14.65 -14.42 -4.51
C SER A 296 14.98 -15.71 -3.77
N ASN A 297 13.97 -16.47 -3.32
CA ASN A 297 14.14 -17.63 -2.43
C ASN A 297 14.86 -17.21 -1.14
N THR A 298 14.35 -16.15 -0.53
CA THR A 298 14.93 -15.52 0.65
C THR A 298 15.07 -16.52 1.81
N VAL A 299 14.16 -17.48 1.98
CA VAL A 299 14.24 -18.51 3.03
C VAL A 299 15.57 -19.27 2.99
N LEU A 300 16.08 -19.59 1.79
CA LEU A 300 17.38 -20.24 1.63
C LEU A 300 18.55 -19.24 1.57
N ARG A 301 18.35 -18.09 0.94
CA ARG A 301 19.44 -17.12 0.64
C ARG A 301 19.67 -16.06 1.71
N GLN A 302 18.84 -16.00 2.76
CA GLN A 302 18.89 -14.95 3.79
C GLN A 302 20.25 -14.83 4.54
N THR A 303 21.09 -15.87 4.51
CA THR A 303 22.45 -15.86 5.08
C THR A 303 23.55 -15.93 4.03
N ASP A 304 23.21 -15.73 2.75
CA ASP A 304 24.18 -15.75 1.66
C ASP A 304 25.12 -14.53 1.76
N THR A 305 26.38 -14.78 2.10
CA THR A 305 27.42 -13.75 2.23
C THR A 305 28.03 -13.37 0.90
N THR A 306 27.72 -14.08 -0.19
CA THR A 306 28.25 -13.78 -1.53
C THR A 306 27.51 -12.60 -2.18
N TYR A 307 26.37 -12.21 -1.62
CA TYR A 307 25.59 -11.07 -2.06
C TYR A 307 25.67 -9.91 -1.04
N PRO A 308 26.55 -8.90 -1.25
CA PRO A 308 26.80 -7.85 -0.27
C PRO A 308 25.82 -6.67 -0.33
N ASN A 309 24.80 -6.71 -1.20
CA ASN A 309 23.93 -5.54 -1.42
C ASN A 309 22.86 -5.38 -0.32
N ILE A 310 21.87 -4.53 -0.59
CA ILE A 310 20.74 -4.25 0.28
C ILE A 310 19.75 -5.42 0.29
N LEU A 311 19.16 -5.68 1.45
CA LEU A 311 18.28 -6.81 1.73
C LEU A 311 17.03 -6.28 2.43
N GLN A 312 15.91 -6.96 2.22
CA GLN A 312 14.71 -6.89 3.04
C GLN A 312 14.13 -5.48 3.13
N GLU A 313 13.46 -5.09 2.05
CA GLU A 313 12.84 -3.77 1.95
C GLU A 313 11.65 -3.62 2.91
N THR A 314 11.61 -2.52 3.66
CA THR A 314 10.52 -2.25 4.62
C THR A 314 9.14 -2.18 3.96
N CYS A 315 9.02 -1.69 2.71
CA CYS A 315 7.75 -1.73 1.96
C CYS A 315 7.22 -3.16 1.79
N VAL A 316 8.12 -4.12 1.57
CA VAL A 316 7.78 -5.53 1.41
C VAL A 316 7.24 -6.08 2.73
N THR A 317 7.88 -5.78 3.86
CA THR A 317 7.37 -6.13 5.20
C THR A 317 5.96 -5.58 5.43
N VAL A 318 5.75 -4.29 5.18
CA VAL A 318 4.46 -3.63 5.42
C VAL A 318 3.35 -4.24 4.56
N THR A 319 3.66 -4.57 3.31
CA THR A 319 2.68 -5.17 2.39
C THR A 319 2.40 -6.63 2.75
N TRP A 320 3.42 -7.39 3.16
CA TRP A 320 3.24 -8.75 3.66
C TRP A 320 2.34 -8.79 4.91
N MET A 321 2.58 -7.89 5.86
CA MET A 321 1.72 -7.73 7.03
C MET A 321 0.29 -7.40 6.64
N LYS A 322 0.09 -6.45 5.72
CA LYS A 322 -1.24 -6.10 5.21
C LYS A 322 -1.97 -7.31 4.62
N LEU A 323 -1.30 -8.08 3.78
CA LEU A 323 -1.85 -9.29 3.16
C LEU A 323 -2.19 -10.37 4.19
N CYS A 324 -1.30 -10.61 5.14
CA CYS A 324 -1.58 -11.52 6.25
C CYS A 324 -2.78 -11.06 7.07
N THR A 325 -2.94 -9.76 7.33
CA THR A 325 -4.11 -9.25 8.05
C THR A 325 -5.41 -9.50 7.28
N GLN A 326 -5.43 -9.17 5.98
CA GLN A 326 -6.62 -9.41 5.16
C GLN A 326 -7.00 -10.89 5.15
N LEU A 327 -6.02 -11.79 5.08
CA LEU A 327 -6.22 -13.23 5.11
C LEU A 327 -6.61 -13.75 6.50
N LEU A 328 -6.05 -13.21 7.57
CA LEU A 328 -6.44 -13.53 8.94
C LEU A 328 -7.92 -13.20 9.15
N TRP A 329 -8.36 -12.01 8.76
CA TRP A 329 -9.79 -11.65 8.80
C TRP A 329 -10.64 -12.47 7.85
N LEU A 330 -10.10 -12.91 6.73
CA LEU A 330 -10.87 -13.69 5.78
C LEU A 330 -10.95 -15.16 6.15
N THR A 331 -10.06 -15.69 6.97
CA THR A 331 -9.97 -17.15 7.18
C THR A 331 -10.05 -17.55 8.65
N GLY A 332 -9.69 -16.65 9.57
CA GLY A 332 -9.42 -16.99 10.95
C GLY A 332 -8.19 -17.88 11.15
N ASP A 333 -7.38 -18.10 10.11
CA ASP A 333 -6.19 -18.97 10.18
C ASP A 333 -5.08 -18.26 10.96
N ILE A 334 -4.75 -18.79 12.14
CA ILE A 334 -3.72 -18.27 13.05
C ILE A 334 -2.32 -18.26 12.42
N PHE A 335 -2.10 -19.01 11.33
CA PHE A 335 -0.88 -18.91 10.54
C PHE A 335 -0.55 -17.45 10.18
N TYR A 336 -1.55 -16.69 9.73
CA TYR A 336 -1.33 -15.30 9.32
C TYR A 336 -1.06 -14.38 10.51
N ALA A 337 -1.63 -14.67 11.69
CA ALA A 337 -1.30 -13.95 12.92
C ALA A 337 0.17 -14.15 13.33
N ASN A 338 0.70 -15.38 13.19
CA ASN A 338 2.10 -15.67 13.48
C ASN A 338 3.05 -14.94 12.51
N GLU A 339 2.68 -14.83 11.23
CA GLU A 339 3.48 -14.09 10.25
C GLU A 339 3.46 -12.58 10.54
N ILE A 340 2.32 -12.01 10.94
CA ILE A 340 2.24 -10.61 11.40
C ILE A 340 3.14 -10.38 12.62
N GLU A 341 3.05 -11.25 13.63
CA GLU A 341 3.88 -11.17 14.85
C GLU A 341 5.38 -11.22 14.51
N LYS A 342 5.78 -12.15 13.64
CA LYS A 342 7.17 -12.28 13.19
C LYS A 342 7.65 -11.00 12.50
N SER A 343 6.87 -10.45 11.58
CA SER A 343 7.24 -9.23 10.85
C SER A 343 7.28 -7.99 11.73
N ILE A 344 6.29 -7.80 12.61
CA ILE A 344 6.17 -6.55 13.38
C ILE A 344 7.30 -6.39 14.40
N TYR A 345 7.55 -7.42 15.21
CA TYR A 345 8.51 -7.35 16.31
C TYR A 345 9.97 -7.47 15.86
N ASN A 346 10.20 -7.82 14.59
CA ASN A 346 11.54 -7.95 14.03
C ASN A 346 11.79 -6.94 12.91
N ALA A 347 11.34 -7.22 11.68
CA ALA A 347 11.63 -6.37 10.53
C ALA A 347 11.05 -4.95 10.66
N LEU A 348 9.78 -4.79 11.04
CA LEU A 348 9.15 -3.48 11.09
C LEU A 348 9.72 -2.60 12.21
N TYR A 349 9.62 -3.03 13.47
CA TYR A 349 10.14 -2.26 14.60
C TYR A 349 11.65 -2.10 14.54
N GLY A 350 12.36 -3.09 14.00
CA GLY A 350 13.77 -2.98 13.66
C GLY A 350 14.07 -1.91 12.61
N SER A 351 13.13 -1.57 11.72
CA SER A 351 13.31 -0.51 10.72
C SER A 351 13.08 0.91 11.23
N VAL A 352 12.42 1.09 12.39
CA VAL A 352 12.14 2.44 12.90
C VAL A 352 13.45 3.13 13.31
N ASN A 353 13.65 4.35 12.81
CA ASN A 353 14.86 5.14 13.06
C ASN A 353 14.77 5.89 14.40
N THR A 354 14.81 5.14 15.50
CA THR A 354 14.66 5.68 16.87
C THR A 354 15.77 6.64 17.28
N ASP A 355 16.96 6.49 16.68
CA ASP A 355 18.16 7.27 17.03
C ASP A 355 18.35 8.51 16.14
N GLY A 356 17.44 8.78 15.19
CA GLY A 356 17.55 9.91 14.28
C GLY A 356 18.78 9.82 13.37
N CYS A 357 19.14 8.61 12.94
CA CYS A 357 20.32 8.36 12.13
C CYS A 357 20.26 9.12 10.80
N ILE A 358 21.17 10.07 10.61
CA ILE A 358 21.25 10.91 9.42
C ILE A 358 21.67 10.15 8.15
N THR A 359 22.21 8.93 8.26
CA THR A 359 22.71 8.20 7.08
C THR A 359 21.59 7.63 6.21
N ASN A 360 20.39 7.40 6.78
CA ASN A 360 19.16 7.17 6.02
C ASN A 360 18.42 8.48 5.71
N GLY A 361 19.14 9.60 5.74
CA GLY A 361 18.55 10.91 5.53
C GLY A 361 17.69 11.46 6.67
N GLY A 362 17.76 10.84 7.86
CA GLY A 362 16.92 11.22 8.99
C GLY A 362 15.45 10.81 8.84
N LEU A 363 15.13 9.96 7.85
CA LEU A 363 13.77 9.47 7.64
C LEU A 363 13.31 8.55 8.79
N PRO A 364 12.00 8.48 9.08
CA PRO A 364 11.43 7.76 10.22
C PRO A 364 11.61 6.24 10.16
N PHE A 365 11.81 5.68 8.97
CA PHE A 365 12.04 4.25 8.74
C PHE A 365 13.26 4.03 7.86
N ASP A 366 14.16 3.17 8.30
CA ASP A 366 15.18 2.53 7.46
C ASP A 366 14.50 1.70 6.37
N SER A 367 15.08 1.75 5.17
CA SER A 367 14.48 1.05 4.03
C SER A 367 14.88 -0.42 3.94
N TYR A 368 16.00 -0.82 4.54
CA TYR A 368 16.60 -2.14 4.36
C TYR A 368 17.11 -2.70 5.68
N SER A 369 16.64 -3.87 6.06
CA SER A 369 17.04 -4.55 7.29
C SER A 369 18.14 -5.59 7.02
N PRO A 370 19.37 -5.40 7.53
CA PRO A 370 20.40 -6.43 7.39
C PRO A 370 20.15 -7.60 8.36
N LEU A 371 20.33 -8.84 7.89
CA LEU A 371 20.36 -10.05 8.74
C LEU A 371 21.75 -10.42 9.24
N LEU A 372 22.78 -9.92 8.56
CA LEU A 372 24.17 -10.10 8.91
C LEU A 372 24.70 -8.81 9.56
N ALA A 373 25.86 -8.90 10.21
CA ALA A 373 26.54 -7.73 10.75
C ALA A 373 26.84 -6.72 9.63
N ALA A 374 26.00 -5.69 9.50
CA ALA A 374 26.12 -4.66 8.48
C ALA A 374 25.59 -3.32 9.00
N LYS A 375 25.89 -2.26 8.25
CA LYS A 375 25.43 -0.90 8.56
C LYS A 375 23.96 -0.74 8.16
N ARG A 376 23.15 -0.09 9.02
CA ARG A 376 21.79 0.38 8.68
C ARG A 376 21.84 1.66 7.85
N GLY A 377 20.73 2.01 7.18
CA GLY A 377 20.65 3.22 6.37
C GLY A 377 21.67 3.27 5.23
N ARG A 378 21.92 2.14 4.55
CA ARG A 378 22.83 2.07 3.38
C ARG A 378 22.26 2.78 2.16
N GLN A 379 20.93 2.83 2.06
CA GLN A 379 20.19 3.45 0.98
C GLN A 379 18.77 3.74 1.45
N THR A 380 18.16 4.77 0.87
CA THR A 380 16.72 5.04 0.99
C THR A 380 15.99 4.40 -0.19
N GLY A 381 15.08 3.48 0.10
CA GLY A 381 14.22 2.82 -0.87
C GLY A 381 13.28 3.82 -1.52
N GLY A 382 13.11 3.70 -2.85
CA GLY A 382 12.23 4.59 -3.62
C GLY A 382 12.56 6.07 -3.47
N LEU A 383 13.82 6.45 -3.27
CA LEU A 383 14.23 7.85 -3.06
C LEU A 383 13.84 8.73 -4.26
N LYS A 384 13.15 9.85 -4.00
CA LYS A 384 13.00 10.95 -4.96
C LYS A 384 13.30 12.29 -4.30
N PHE A 385 13.98 13.15 -5.06
CA PHE A 385 14.17 14.54 -4.71
C PHE A 385 12.94 15.35 -5.10
N MET A 386 12.57 16.28 -4.24
CA MET A 386 11.51 17.26 -4.41
C MET A 386 12.12 18.66 -4.34
N GLU A 387 11.27 19.68 -4.37
CA GLU A 387 11.70 21.08 -4.31
C GLU A 387 12.56 21.39 -3.08
N GLN A 388 13.37 22.45 -3.18
CA GLN A 388 14.21 22.97 -2.08
C GLN A 388 15.29 21.98 -1.58
N GLY A 389 15.61 20.95 -2.37
CA GLY A 389 16.60 19.93 -1.99
C GLY A 389 16.08 18.91 -0.99
N THR A 390 14.79 18.95 -0.66
CA THR A 390 14.13 17.93 0.16
C THR A 390 13.99 16.64 -0.63
N TYR A 391 13.89 15.51 0.08
CA TYR A 391 13.67 14.21 -0.53
C TYR A 391 12.81 13.35 0.38
N TYR A 392 12.26 12.28 -0.18
CA TYR A 392 11.55 11.27 0.57
C TYR A 392 11.74 9.88 -0.03
N GLY A 393 11.33 8.85 0.70
CA GLY A 393 11.43 7.46 0.28
C GLY A 393 10.15 6.66 0.50
N CYS A 394 9.93 5.64 -0.32
CA CYS A 394 8.73 4.80 -0.30
C CYS A 394 8.53 4.12 1.06
N CYS A 395 9.62 3.61 1.66
CA CYS A 395 9.63 2.91 2.94
C CYS A 395 9.23 3.84 4.09
N ALA A 396 9.75 5.08 4.07
CA ALA A 396 9.37 6.08 5.05
C ALA A 396 7.87 6.41 4.94
N ALA A 397 7.35 6.57 3.72
CA ALA A 397 5.95 6.92 3.50
C ALA A 397 4.98 5.82 3.96
N ILE A 398 5.32 4.54 3.74
CA ILE A 398 4.41 3.42 4.02
C ILE A 398 4.52 2.87 5.45
N GLY A 399 5.67 3.04 6.11
CA GLY A 399 6.01 2.35 7.37
C GLY A 399 4.95 2.47 8.46
N ALA A 400 4.38 3.67 8.63
CA ALA A 400 3.36 3.95 9.64
C ALA A 400 2.11 3.07 9.51
N ALA A 401 1.80 2.54 8.31
CA ALA A 401 0.62 1.71 8.07
C ALA A 401 0.66 0.32 8.75
N ALA A 402 1.81 -0.11 9.25
CA ALA A 402 1.95 -1.41 9.92
C ALA A 402 2.26 -1.30 11.43
N VAL A 403 2.54 -0.10 11.95
CA VAL A 403 3.08 0.11 13.32
C VAL A 403 2.15 -0.42 14.42
N ILE A 404 0.83 -0.34 14.21
CA ILE A 404 -0.19 -0.74 15.19
C ILE A 404 -0.51 -2.24 15.15
N GLY A 405 0.14 -3.03 14.30
CA GLY A 405 0.06 -4.51 14.28
C GLY A 405 -1.31 -5.14 14.06
N SER A 406 -2.31 -4.30 13.94
CA SER A 406 -3.71 -4.58 13.70
C SER A 406 -4.09 -3.59 12.62
N LEU A 407 -3.89 -4.04 11.38
CA LEU A 407 -4.81 -3.59 10.35
C LEU A 407 -6.13 -4.22 10.65
#